data_AF-A0A250WSH8-F1
#
_entry.id   AF-A0A250WSH8-F1
#
_cell.length_a   1.000
_cell.length_b   1.000
_cell.length_c   1.000
_cell.angle_alpha   90.00
_cell.angle_beta   90.00
_cell.angle_gamma   90.00
#
_symmetry.space_group_name_H-M   'P 1'
#
loop_
_entity.id
_entity.type
_entity.pdbx_description
1 polymer ?
#
loop_
_entity_poly.entity_id
_entity_poly.type
_entity_poly.pdbx_seq_one_letter_code
_entity_poly.pdbx_strand_id
1 'polypeptide(L)'
;MAPLRMVWECLTDYDHLDKFIPSLVENKCLERRPQGALLKQVGAVKMGVQFSAQCKLECSEFQNGLPEEFCSTSGDGSDGLLPHPKDSIPGVKYSDISFVQVEGDFQAFRGVWRMQPEGPRTTRLSYSLYVQPMSWLPVRLIQNRIQQEVITNLSAIKNHSEKLFSLQDKGAS
;
A
#
# COMPACT_ATOMS: atom_id res chain seq x y z
N MET A 1 -11.10 -9.09 -12.55
CA MET A 1 -10.21 -10.10 -11.93
C MET A 1 -8.80 -9.90 -12.43
N ALA A 2 -7.79 -10.08 -11.59
CA ALA A 2 -6.36 -10.04 -11.96
C ALA A 2 -5.56 -11.07 -11.13
N PRO A 3 -4.65 -11.85 -11.75
CA PRO A 3 -3.79 -12.80 -11.04
C PRO A 3 -2.74 -12.08 -10.17
N LEU A 4 -2.17 -12.79 -9.19
CA LEU A 4 -1.25 -12.21 -8.19
C LEU A 4 -0.09 -11.47 -8.84
N ARG A 5 0.49 -12.06 -9.89
CA ARG A 5 1.58 -11.45 -10.67
C ARG A 5 1.22 -10.05 -11.17
N MET A 6 0.01 -9.85 -11.68
CA MET A 6 -0.42 -8.55 -12.21
C MET A 6 -0.60 -7.51 -11.11
N VAL A 7 -1.14 -7.94 -9.96
CA VAL A 7 -1.28 -7.06 -8.80
C VAL A 7 0.09 -6.69 -8.23
N TRP A 8 1.03 -7.64 -8.20
CA TRP A 8 2.42 -7.40 -7.79
C TRP A 8 3.12 -6.40 -8.71
N GLU A 9 3.08 -6.63 -10.03
CA GLU A 9 3.66 -5.72 -11.02
C GLU A 9 3.04 -4.31 -10.91
N CYS A 10 1.73 -4.21 -10.72
CA CYS A 10 1.04 -2.94 -10.49
C CYS A 10 1.53 -2.19 -9.23
N LEU A 11 1.69 -2.89 -8.10
CA LEU A 11 2.11 -2.28 -6.83
C LEU A 11 3.61 -2.00 -6.73
N THR A 12 4.43 -2.65 -7.55
CA THR A 12 5.89 -2.47 -7.60
C THR A 12 6.36 -1.59 -8.76
N ASP A 13 5.43 -1.12 -9.60
CA ASP A 13 5.65 -0.04 -10.57
C ASP A 13 5.69 1.32 -9.86
N TYR A 14 6.67 1.47 -8.98
CA TYR A 14 6.80 2.62 -8.11
C TYR A 14 6.81 3.94 -8.92
N ASP A 15 7.45 4.01 -10.07
CA ASP A 15 7.53 5.24 -10.85
C ASP A 15 6.20 5.75 -11.41
N HIS A 16 5.15 4.91 -11.43
CA HIS A 16 3.86 5.26 -12.03
C HIS A 16 2.66 5.11 -11.09
N LEU A 17 2.87 4.83 -9.79
CA LEU A 17 1.78 4.72 -8.82
C LEU A 17 0.89 5.98 -8.78
N ASP A 18 1.49 7.17 -8.93
CA ASP A 18 0.78 8.46 -8.96
C ASP A 18 -0.16 8.62 -10.17
N LYS A 19 0.03 7.82 -11.24
CA LYS A 19 -0.79 7.92 -12.46
C LYS A 19 -2.20 7.39 -12.27
N PHE A 20 -2.44 6.56 -11.26
CA PHE A 20 -3.74 5.95 -11.03
C PHE A 20 -4.20 5.96 -9.58
N ILE A 21 -3.31 6.12 -8.59
CA ILE A 21 -3.69 6.22 -7.18
C ILE A 21 -4.10 7.68 -6.88
N PRO A 22 -5.40 7.99 -6.68
CA PRO A 22 -5.88 9.37 -6.69
C PRO A 22 -5.39 10.24 -5.54
N SER A 23 -5.08 9.64 -4.40
CA SER A 23 -4.52 10.34 -3.23
C SER A 23 -3.06 10.75 -3.41
N LEU A 24 -2.36 10.12 -4.35
CA LEU A 24 -0.92 10.22 -4.49
C LEU A 24 -0.59 11.30 -5.52
N VAL A 25 -0.35 12.52 -5.04
CA VAL A 25 -0.05 13.69 -5.88
C VAL A 25 1.32 13.59 -6.52
N GLU A 26 2.28 13.00 -5.81
CA GLU A 26 3.62 12.72 -6.32
C GLU A 26 4.07 11.36 -5.80
N ASN A 27 4.63 10.54 -6.68
CA ASN A 27 5.39 9.36 -6.32
C ASN A 27 6.68 9.34 -7.13
N LYS A 28 7.82 9.19 -6.46
CA LYS A 28 9.13 9.06 -7.12
C LYS A 28 9.94 7.96 -6.46
N CYS A 29 10.47 7.05 -7.28
CA CYS A 29 11.50 6.13 -6.84
C CYS A 29 12.84 6.89 -6.72
N LEU A 30 13.30 7.09 -5.48
CA LEU A 30 14.59 7.74 -5.21
C LEU A 30 15.74 6.76 -5.38
N GLU A 31 15.53 5.50 -4.97
CA GLU A 31 16.50 4.42 -5.08
C GLU A 31 15.74 3.11 -5.31
N ARG A 32 16.13 2.34 -6.34
CA ARG A 32 15.62 0.98 -6.56
C ARG A 32 16.64 -0.06 -6.09
N ARG A 33 16.15 -1.07 -5.37
CA ARG A 33 16.93 -2.21 -4.88
C ARG A 33 16.28 -3.53 -5.33
N PRO A 34 16.98 -4.67 -5.24
CA PRO A 34 16.44 -5.95 -5.68
C PRO A 34 15.17 -6.42 -4.95
N GLN A 35 14.97 -5.97 -3.71
CA GLN A 35 13.85 -6.38 -2.85
C GLN A 35 13.17 -5.16 -2.22
N GLY A 36 13.08 -4.06 -2.96
CA GLY A 36 12.45 -2.84 -2.44
C GLY A 36 12.93 -1.57 -3.09
N ALA A 37 12.55 -0.45 -2.49
CA ALA A 37 12.89 0.88 -2.99
C ALA A 37 12.82 1.91 -1.87
N LEU A 38 13.50 3.03 -2.05
CA LEU A 38 13.27 4.25 -1.29
C LEU A 38 12.38 5.15 -2.13
N LEU A 39 11.21 5.52 -1.63
CA LEU A 39 10.23 6.32 -2.35
C LEU A 39 10.07 7.69 -1.72
N LYS A 40 9.87 8.73 -2.54
CA LYS A 40 9.25 9.98 -2.10
C LYS A 40 7.77 9.94 -2.48
N GLN A 41 6.90 10.16 -1.51
CA GLN A 41 5.46 10.25 -1.70
C GLN A 41 4.92 11.57 -1.18
N VAL A 42 3.99 12.16 -1.93
CA VAL A 42 3.16 13.27 -1.48
C VAL A 42 1.71 12.84 -1.61
N GLY A 43 1.05 12.67 -0.47
CA GLY A 43 -0.39 12.40 -0.40
C GLY A 43 -1.18 13.69 -0.23
N ALA A 44 -2.40 13.76 -0.75
CA ALA A 44 -3.30 14.88 -0.48
C ALA A 44 -4.78 14.49 -0.35
N VAL A 45 -5.43 15.09 0.66
CA VAL A 45 -6.85 14.94 0.94
C VAL A 45 -7.56 16.28 0.82
N LYS A 46 -8.66 16.33 0.08
CA LYS A 46 -9.53 17.52 0.01
C LYS A 46 -10.63 17.46 1.06
N MET A 47 -10.68 18.49 1.90
CA MET A 47 -11.59 18.61 3.05
C MET A 47 -12.26 20.00 3.11
N GLY A 48 -12.64 20.56 1.95
CA GLY A 48 -12.97 21.99 1.81
C GLY A 48 -11.72 22.88 1.74
N VAL A 49 -10.66 22.50 2.44
CA VAL A 49 -9.26 22.91 2.24
C VAL A 49 -8.44 21.66 1.88
N GLN A 50 -7.41 21.81 1.04
CA GLN A 50 -6.51 20.72 0.69
C GLN A 50 -5.42 20.57 1.75
N PHE A 51 -5.29 19.36 2.29
CA PHE A 51 -4.21 18.98 3.18
C PHE A 51 -3.27 18.07 2.40
N SER A 52 -1.97 18.33 2.47
CA SER A 52 -0.94 17.49 1.86
C SER A 52 0.06 17.05 2.92
N ALA A 53 0.59 15.84 2.77
CA ALA A 53 1.67 15.31 3.58
C ALA A 53 2.73 14.71 2.66
N GLN A 54 3.99 14.97 2.96
CA GLN A 54 5.14 14.39 2.28
C GLN A 54 5.84 13.37 3.17
N CYS A 55 6.26 12.26 2.57
CA CYS A 55 7.03 11.22 3.23
C CYS A 55 8.14 10.69 2.30
N LYS A 56 9.26 10.28 2.88
CA LYS A 56 10.16 9.29 2.31
C LYS A 56 9.87 7.95 2.95
N LEU A 57 9.60 6.95 2.12
CA LEU A 57 9.22 5.61 2.55
C LEU A 57 10.29 4.60 2.14
N GLU A 58 10.75 3.83 3.10
CA GLU A 58 11.51 2.60 2.87
C GLU A 58 10.52 1.48 2.56
N CYS A 59 10.50 1.01 1.32
CA CYS A 59 9.68 -0.11 0.86
C CYS A 59 10.50 -1.39 0.77
N SER A 60 9.93 -2.50 1.24
CA SER A 60 10.54 -3.83 1.17
C SER A 60 9.56 -4.84 0.56
N GLU A 61 10.09 -5.67 -0.35
CA GLU A 61 9.34 -6.63 -1.16
C GLU A 61 9.59 -8.07 -0.67
N PHE A 62 8.55 -8.77 -0.22
CA PHE A 62 8.62 -10.12 0.32
C PHE A 62 7.79 -11.11 -0.50
N GLN A 63 8.42 -11.76 -1.48
CA GLN A 63 7.76 -12.75 -2.34
C GLN A 63 7.18 -13.94 -1.57
N ASN A 64 7.78 -14.29 -0.42
CA ASN A 64 7.37 -15.40 0.45
C ASN A 64 6.67 -14.94 1.74
N GLY A 65 6.17 -13.70 1.76
CA GLY A 65 5.51 -13.11 2.93
C GLY A 65 6.47 -12.45 3.91
N LEU A 66 5.94 -11.49 4.65
CA LEU A 66 6.68 -10.76 5.69
C LEU A 66 7.03 -11.71 6.85
N PRO A 67 8.30 -11.80 7.26
CA PRO A 67 8.69 -12.60 8.43
C PRO A 67 8.01 -12.14 9.72
N GLU A 68 7.66 -13.09 10.59
CA GLU A 68 6.85 -12.83 11.80
C GLU A 68 7.55 -11.88 12.78
N GLU A 69 8.88 -11.86 12.81
CA GLU A 69 9.67 -10.98 13.67
C GLU A 69 9.50 -9.49 13.36
N PHE A 70 9.02 -9.14 12.17
CA PHE A 70 8.70 -7.76 11.80
C PHE A 70 7.25 -7.39 12.09
N CYS A 71 6.40 -8.37 12.41
CA CYS A 71 4.98 -8.17 12.62
C CYS A 71 4.68 -7.72 14.06
N SER A 72 3.76 -6.78 14.17
CA SER A 72 3.20 -6.33 15.43
C SER A 72 2.52 -7.46 16.20
N THR A 73 2.72 -7.49 17.52
CA THR A 73 2.12 -8.50 18.41
C THR A 73 0.61 -8.31 18.53
N SER A 74 0.14 -7.06 18.58
CA SER A 74 -1.28 -6.71 18.56
C SER A 74 -1.89 -6.71 17.15
N GLY A 75 -1.03 -6.73 16.13
CA GLY A 75 -1.36 -6.63 14.72
C GLY A 75 -1.77 -5.25 14.23
N ASP A 76 -1.92 -4.27 15.14
CA ASP A 76 -2.27 -2.89 14.78
C ASP A 76 -1.04 -2.01 14.53
N GLY A 77 0.16 -2.47 14.86
CA GLY A 77 1.40 -1.74 14.69
C GLY A 77 1.69 -0.73 15.79
N SER A 78 0.89 -0.63 16.86
CA SER A 78 1.10 0.35 17.94
C SER A 78 2.39 0.14 18.76
N ASP A 79 2.95 -1.06 18.70
CA ASP A 79 4.20 -1.47 19.35
C ASP A 79 5.48 -1.09 18.59
N GLY A 80 5.36 -0.37 17.47
CA GLY A 80 6.51 0.05 16.64
C GLY A 80 6.80 -0.87 15.46
N LEU A 81 6.20 -2.06 15.43
CA LEU A 81 6.37 -3.05 14.36
C LEU A 81 5.32 -2.87 13.25
N LEU A 82 5.44 -3.66 12.18
CA LEU A 82 4.54 -3.58 11.03
C LEU A 82 3.15 -4.16 11.39
N PRO A 83 2.06 -3.45 11.07
CA PRO A 83 0.73 -4.02 11.24
C PRO A 83 0.53 -5.18 10.25
N HIS A 84 -0.39 -6.10 10.54
CA HIS A 84 -0.69 -7.22 9.64
C HIS A 84 -2.20 -7.35 9.36
N PRO A 85 -2.61 -7.75 8.14
CA PRO A 85 -4.02 -7.86 7.80
C PRO A 85 -4.75 -8.95 8.58
N LYS A 86 -5.86 -8.57 9.23
CA LYS A 86 -6.72 -9.46 10.03
C LYS A 86 -7.61 -10.37 9.18
N ASP A 87 -7.76 -10.04 7.90
CA ASP A 87 -8.63 -10.70 6.91
C ASP A 87 -7.87 -11.67 5.98
N SER A 88 -6.63 -12.03 6.36
CA SER A 88 -5.81 -13.01 5.64
C SER A 88 -6.52 -14.37 5.56
N ILE A 89 -6.45 -15.02 4.39
CA ILE A 89 -6.99 -16.35 4.15
C ILE A 89 -6.08 -17.39 4.83
N PRO A 90 -6.58 -18.20 5.78
CA PRO A 90 -5.74 -19.19 6.48
C PRO A 90 -5.16 -20.25 5.53
N GLY A 91 -3.89 -20.61 5.74
CA GLY A 91 -3.21 -21.68 4.98
C GLY A 91 -2.83 -21.31 3.54
N VAL A 92 -3.21 -20.14 3.04
CA VAL A 92 -2.86 -19.66 1.70
C VAL A 92 -1.58 -18.83 1.78
N LYS A 93 -0.55 -19.25 1.03
CA LYS A 93 0.70 -18.48 0.88
C LYS A 93 0.42 -17.08 0.34
N TYR A 94 1.25 -16.13 0.75
CA TYR A 94 1.11 -14.73 0.35
C TYR A 94 2.46 -14.13 0.01
N SER A 95 2.40 -13.04 -0.74
CA SER A 95 3.50 -12.10 -0.91
C SER A 95 3.12 -10.80 -0.23
N ASP A 96 4.08 -10.12 0.39
CA ASP A 96 3.86 -8.87 1.09
C ASP A 96 4.77 -7.76 0.52
N ILE A 97 4.29 -6.52 0.54
CA ILE A 97 5.10 -5.32 0.37
C ILE A 97 4.91 -4.48 1.63
N SER A 98 5.97 -4.24 2.38
CA SER A 98 5.93 -3.34 3.52
C SER A 98 6.43 -1.95 3.13
N PHE A 99 6.02 -0.94 3.88
CA PHE A 99 6.65 0.36 3.86
C PHE A 99 6.74 0.95 5.26
N VAL A 100 7.80 1.73 5.50
CA VAL A 100 8.01 2.48 6.74
C VAL A 100 8.50 3.87 6.37
N GLN A 101 7.90 4.91 6.95
CA GLN A 101 8.40 6.26 6.83
C GLN A 101 9.75 6.39 7.54
N VAL A 102 10.74 6.90 6.83
CA VAL A 102 12.08 7.24 7.36
C VAL A 102 12.25 8.75 7.55
N GLU A 103 11.48 9.57 6.83
CA GLU A 103 11.44 11.03 6.93
C GLU A 103 10.06 11.50 6.47
N GLY A 104 9.43 12.47 7.12
CA GLY A 104 8.13 12.97 6.67
C GLY A 104 7.29 13.66 7.73
N ASP A 105 6.06 13.96 7.35
CA ASP A 105 5.12 14.78 8.12
C ASP A 105 4.32 14.01 9.18
N PHE A 106 4.58 12.72 9.38
CA PHE A 106 3.95 11.91 10.43
C PHE A 106 4.97 11.52 11.52
N GLN A 107 4.48 11.26 12.74
CA GLN A 107 5.29 10.68 13.81
C GLN A 107 5.60 9.20 13.52
N ALA A 108 4.63 8.49 12.95
CA ALA A 108 4.81 7.16 12.43
C ALA A 108 3.87 6.95 11.23
N PHE A 109 4.38 6.34 10.18
CA PHE A 109 3.58 5.94 9.04
C PHE A 109 4.19 4.66 8.47
N ARG A 110 3.50 3.55 8.62
CA ARG A 110 3.98 2.22 8.21
C ARG A 110 2.82 1.31 7.86
N GLY A 111 3.04 0.38 6.95
CA GLY A 111 1.98 -0.53 6.54
C GLY A 111 2.47 -1.69 5.72
N VAL A 112 1.52 -2.58 5.42
CA VAL A 112 1.73 -3.83 4.67
C VAL A 112 0.60 -3.99 3.66
N TRP A 113 0.99 -4.27 2.42
CA TRP A 113 0.13 -4.79 1.36
C TRP A 113 0.34 -6.30 1.29
N ARG A 114 -0.74 -7.07 1.44
CA ARG A 114 -0.72 -8.53 1.35
C ARG A 114 -1.49 -9.00 0.14
N MET A 115 -0.87 -9.87 -0.65
CA MET A 115 -1.46 -10.45 -1.85
C MET A 115 -1.61 -11.97 -1.66
N GLN A 116 -2.85 -12.46 -1.72
CA GLN A 116 -3.17 -13.88 -1.65
C GLN A 116 -3.91 -14.34 -2.92
N PRO A 117 -3.51 -15.44 -3.54
CA PRO A 117 -4.28 -16.01 -4.65
C PRO A 117 -5.59 -16.60 -4.11
N GLU A 118 -6.72 -16.11 -4.61
CA GLU A 118 -8.05 -16.75 -4.42
C GLU A 118 -8.42 -17.67 -5.59
N GLY A 119 -7.63 -17.65 -6.66
CA GLY A 119 -7.77 -18.53 -7.81
C GLY A 119 -6.73 -18.19 -8.89
N PRO A 120 -6.75 -18.88 -10.05
CA PRO A 120 -5.74 -18.67 -11.10
C PRO A 120 -5.67 -17.25 -11.66
N ARG A 121 -6.79 -16.51 -11.60
CA ARG A 121 -6.94 -15.14 -12.13
C ARG A 121 -7.47 -14.15 -11.11
N THR A 122 -7.49 -14.51 -9.82
CA THR A 122 -8.10 -13.72 -8.75
C THR A 122 -7.15 -13.61 -7.58
N THR A 123 -7.02 -12.39 -7.06
CA THR A 123 -6.15 -12.06 -5.93
C THR A 123 -6.96 -11.31 -4.88
N ARG A 124 -6.83 -11.72 -3.61
CA ARG A 124 -7.20 -10.88 -2.47
C ARG A 124 -6.03 -9.95 -2.17
N LEU A 125 -6.30 -8.65 -2.25
CA LEU A 125 -5.38 -7.60 -1.82
C LEU A 125 -5.87 -7.05 -0.49
N SER A 126 -5.11 -7.29 0.58
CA SER A 126 -5.40 -6.77 1.91
C SER A 126 -4.38 -5.68 2.27
N TYR A 127 -4.82 -4.62 2.94
CA TYR A 127 -3.98 -3.48 3.31
C TYR A 127 -4.11 -3.20 4.80
N SER A 128 -2.98 -3.07 5.48
CA SER A 128 -2.92 -2.71 6.90
C SER A 128 -1.99 -1.54 7.11
N LEU A 129 -2.46 -0.56 7.87
CA LEU A 129 -1.79 0.73 8.02
C LEU A 129 -1.83 1.16 9.48
N TYR A 130 -0.66 1.56 9.98
CA TYR A 130 -0.52 2.32 11.20
C TYR A 130 -0.08 3.74 10.84
N VAL A 131 -0.85 4.72 11.30
CA VAL A 131 -0.55 6.15 11.12
C VAL A 131 -0.69 6.86 12.45
N GLN A 132 0.37 7.57 12.82
CA GLN A 132 0.41 8.45 13.97
C GLN A 132 0.67 9.87 13.47
N PRO A 133 -0.36 10.74 13.47
CA PRO A 133 -0.21 12.12 13.02
C PRO A 133 0.59 12.94 14.03
N MET A 134 1.00 14.14 13.61
CA MET A 134 1.63 15.11 14.50
C MET A 134 0.70 15.51 15.64
N SER A 135 1.25 15.71 16.84
CA SER A 135 0.48 16.00 18.07
C SER A 135 -0.42 17.23 17.99
N TRP A 136 -0.15 18.17 17.09
CA TRP A 136 -0.98 19.37 16.89
C TRP A 136 -2.23 19.11 16.01
N LEU A 137 -2.30 17.97 15.30
CA LEU A 137 -3.35 17.68 14.33
C LEU A 137 -4.58 17.02 15.00
N PRO A 138 -5.80 17.55 14.83
CA PRO A 138 -7.01 16.99 15.42
C PRO A 138 -7.51 15.75 14.65
N VAL A 139 -6.95 14.57 14.96
CA VAL A 139 -7.16 13.29 14.25
C VAL A 139 -8.63 12.93 14.02
N ARG A 140 -9.51 13.21 14.98
CA ARG A 140 -10.95 12.93 14.89
C ARG A 140 -11.64 13.63 13.71
N LEU A 141 -11.09 14.76 13.23
CA LEU A 141 -11.65 15.50 12.09
C LEU A 141 -11.29 14.88 10.74
N ILE A 142 -10.26 14.04 10.69
CA ILE A 142 -9.69 13.52 9.43
C ILE A 142 -9.81 12.00 9.30
N GLN A 143 -10.04 11.27 10.40
CA GLN A 143 -10.07 9.80 10.43
C GLN A 143 -11.01 9.18 9.37
N ASN A 144 -12.27 9.63 9.31
CA ASN A 144 -13.24 9.09 8.35
C ASN A 144 -12.78 9.32 6.90
N ARG A 145 -12.10 10.43 6.63
CA ARG A 145 -11.62 10.75 5.28
C ARG A 145 -10.40 9.94 4.89
N ILE A 146 -9.47 9.70 5.82
CA ILE A 146 -8.35 8.78 5.62
C ILE A 146 -8.88 7.38 5.28
N GLN A 147 -9.92 6.90 5.97
CA GLN A 147 -10.53 5.61 5.66
C GLN A 147 -11.13 5.57 4.24
N GLN A 148 -11.86 6.61 3.83
CA GLN A 148 -12.43 6.69 2.48
C GLN A 148 -11.35 6.78 1.39
N GLU A 149 -10.25 7.48 1.68
CA GLU A 149 -9.11 7.58 0.78
C GLU A 149 -8.44 6.23 0.57
N VAL A 150 -8.25 5.44 1.63
CA VAL A 150 -7.73 4.07 1.53
C VAL A 150 -8.63 3.20 0.65
N ILE A 151 -9.95 3.27 0.83
CA ILE A 151 -10.93 2.54 -0.01
C ILE A 151 -10.82 2.97 -1.48
N THR A 152 -10.65 4.27 -1.72
CA THR A 152 -10.52 4.84 -3.07
C THR A 152 -9.22 4.35 -3.74
N ASN A 153 -8.11 4.36 -3.02
CA ASN A 153 -6.82 3.86 -3.50
C ASN A 153 -6.88 2.37 -3.85
N LEU A 154 -7.44 1.55 -2.94
CA LEU A 154 -7.64 0.12 -3.16
C LEU A 154 -8.48 -0.16 -4.41
N SER A 155 -9.55 0.61 -4.61
CA SER A 155 -10.41 0.51 -5.79
C SER A 155 -9.65 0.88 -7.08
N ALA A 156 -8.81 1.90 -7.03
CA ALA A 156 -7.99 2.31 -8.17
C ALA A 156 -6.95 1.24 -8.54
N ILE A 157 -6.25 0.67 -7.56
CA ILE A 157 -5.30 -0.43 -7.75
C ILE A 157 -6.00 -1.63 -8.38
N LYS A 158 -7.18 -2.01 -7.87
CA LYS A 158 -7.99 -3.09 -8.44
C LYS A 158 -8.29 -2.80 -9.92
N ASN A 159 -8.91 -1.66 -10.22
CA ASN A 159 -9.33 -1.32 -11.57
C ASN A 159 -8.15 -1.27 -12.55
N HIS A 160 -7.01 -0.72 -12.12
CA HIS A 160 -5.80 -0.66 -12.91
C HIS A 160 -5.26 -2.06 -13.22
N SER A 161 -5.16 -2.92 -12.20
CA SER A 161 -4.68 -4.31 -12.35
C SER A 161 -5.57 -5.13 -13.27
N GLU A 162 -6.89 -4.99 -13.15
CA GLU A 162 -7.87 -5.67 -14.02
C GLU A 162 -7.78 -5.20 -15.48
N LYS A 163 -7.57 -3.90 -15.69
CA LYS A 163 -7.39 -3.32 -17.02
C LYS A 163 -6.11 -3.83 -17.68
N LEU A 164 -4.98 -3.83 -16.97
CA LEU A 164 -3.71 -4.34 -17.50
C LEU A 164 -3.83 -5.82 -17.89
N PHE A 165 -4.46 -6.61 -17.03
CA PHE A 165 -4.66 -8.03 -17.31
C PHE A 165 -5.54 -8.26 -18.55
N SER A 166 -6.65 -7.51 -18.69
CA SER A 166 -7.50 -7.61 -19.88
C SER A 166 -6.78 -7.24 -21.18
N LEU A 167 -5.83 -6.29 -21.15
CA LEU A 167 -5.06 -5.90 -22.32
C LEU A 167 -4.05 -6.99 -22.73
N GLN A 168 -3.40 -7.63 -21.76
CA GLN A 168 -2.49 -8.75 -22.03
C GLN A 168 -3.23 -9.97 -22.59
N ASP A 169 -4.39 -10.32 -22.03
CA ASP A 169 -5.19 -11.48 -22.46
C ASP A 169 -5.68 -11.34 -23.91
N LYS A 170 -6.06 -10.11 -24.30
CA LYS A 170 -6.45 -9.77 -25.68
C LYS A 170 -5.29 -9.74 -26.67
N GLY A 171 -4.07 -9.45 -26.20
CA GLY A 171 -2.87 -9.47 -27.05
C GLY A 171 -2.29 -10.88 -27.24
N ALA A 172 -2.72 -11.84 -26.43
CA ALA A 172 -2.32 -13.25 -26.50
C ALA A 172 -3.33 -14.14 -27.25
N SER A 173 -4.47 -13.59 -27.67
CA SER A 173 -5.54 -14.25 -28.45
C SER A 173 -5.47 -13.84 -29.92
#